data_AF-A0A1S8FKH2-F1
#
_entry.id   AF-A0A1S8FKH2-F1
#
_cell.length_a   1.000
_cell.length_b   1.000
_cell.length_c   1.000
_cell.angle_alpha   90.00
_cell.angle_beta   90.00
_cell.angle_gamma   90.00
#
_symmetry.space_group_name_H-M   'P 1'
#
loop_
_entity.id
_entity.type
_entity.pdbx_description
1 polymer ?
#
loop_
_entity_poly.entity_id
_entity_poly.type
_entity_poly.pdbx_seq_one_letter_code
_entity_poly.pdbx_strand_id
1 'polypeptide(L)' 'MTNGENNAAAIALFMSVLDIPRMEATSFADAGHTTLEELAYAPLDELFEIRGMERDRILAVRERAKNYLTSRARE' A
#
# COMPACT_ATOMS: atom_id res chain seq x y z
N MET A 1 10.46 -19.99 -0.53
CA MET A 1 10.32 -18.53 -0.44
C MET A 1 9.13 -18.26 0.46
N THR A 2 9.40 -17.84 1.69
CA THR A 2 8.38 -17.70 2.74
C THR A 2 7.64 -16.38 2.59
N ASN A 3 6.30 -16.39 2.55
CA ASN A 3 5.45 -15.19 2.51
C ASN A 3 5.87 -14.09 3.53
N GLY A 4 6.51 -14.47 4.64
CA GLY A 4 6.96 -13.53 5.67
C GLY A 4 8.07 -12.55 5.26
N GLU A 5 9.00 -12.93 4.36
CA GLU A 5 10.09 -12.03 3.95
C GLU A 5 9.62 -10.94 2.98
N ASN A 6 8.76 -11.32 2.02
CA ASN A 6 8.16 -10.38 1.07
C ASN A 6 7.28 -9.34 1.77
N ASN A 7 6.53 -9.75 2.80
CA ASN A 7 5.68 -8.85 3.56
C ASN A 7 6.50 -7.81 4.34
N ALA A 8 7.66 -8.17 4.89
CA ALA A 8 8.49 -7.23 5.65
C ALA A 8 9.02 -6.09 4.75
N ALA A 9 9.45 -6.42 3.52
CA ALA A 9 9.91 -5.43 2.55
C ALA A 9 8.76 -4.51 2.09
N ALA A 10 7.59 -5.09 1.80
CA ALA A 10 6.39 -4.33 1.44
C ALA A 10 5.95 -3.37 2.56
N ILE A 11 5.92 -3.84 3.80
CA ILE A 11 5.56 -3.02 4.97
C ILE A 11 6.52 -1.82 5.10
N ALA A 12 7.84 -2.05 4.98
CA ALA A 12 8.82 -0.98 5.06
C ALA A 12 8.65 0.04 3.93
N LEU A 13 8.40 -0.43 2.70
CA LEU A 13 8.11 0.41 1.54
C LEU A 13 6.87 1.28 1.77
N PHE A 14 5.76 0.69 2.20
CA PHE A 14 4.51 1.41 2.41
C PHE A 14 4.61 2.44 3.52
N MET A 15 5.25 2.09 4.64
CA MET A 15 5.50 3.07 5.71
C MET A 15 6.31 4.26 5.21
N SER A 16 7.36 4.00 4.41
CA SER A 16 8.27 5.05 3.93
C SER A 16 7.65 5.94 2.85
N VAL A 17 6.85 5.38 1.94
CA VAL A 17 6.35 6.11 0.77
C VAL A 17 4.95 6.66 1.00
N LEU A 18 4.11 5.90 1.70
CA LEU A 18 2.70 6.23 1.88
C LEU A 18 2.44 6.96 3.19
N ASP A 19 3.45 7.13 4.05
CA ASP A 19 3.36 7.83 5.34
C ASP A 19 2.18 7.29 6.18
N ILE A 20 2.20 5.98 6.38
CA ILE A 20 1.22 5.23 7.16
C ILE A 20 1.92 4.46 8.28
N PRO A 21 1.25 4.23 9.43
CA PRO A 21 1.80 3.44 10.51
C PRO A 21 1.96 1.97 10.10
N ARG A 22 2.85 1.26 10.80
CA ARG A 22 3.11 -0.17 10.56
C ARG A 22 1.85 -1.02 10.54
N MET A 23 0.89 -0.75 11.42
CA MET A 23 -0.35 -1.53 11.50
C MET A 23 -1.15 -1.47 10.19
N GLU A 24 -1.28 -0.29 9.59
CA GLU A 24 -1.96 -0.11 8.30
C GLU A 24 -1.17 -0.76 7.16
N ALA A 25 0.15 -0.59 7.14
CA ALA A 25 1.02 -1.24 6.16
C ALA A 25 0.95 -2.77 6.22
N THR A 26 0.88 -3.34 7.44
CA THR A 26 0.68 -4.78 7.64
C THR A 26 -0.67 -5.23 7.10
N SER A 27 -1.76 -4.47 7.31
CA SER A 27 -3.07 -4.83 6.74
C SER A 27 -3.04 -4.96 5.21
N PHE A 28 -2.30 -4.10 4.51
CA PHE A 28 -2.11 -4.22 3.06
C PHE A 28 -1.32 -5.48 2.67
N ALA A 29 -0.21 -5.75 3.38
CA ALA A 29 0.61 -6.94 3.13
C ALA A 29 -0.11 -8.26 3.44
N ASP A 30 -0.93 -8.29 4.50
CA ASP A 30 -1.76 -9.44 4.86
C ASP A 30 -2.90 -9.67 3.86
N ALA A 31 -3.39 -8.60 3.22
CA ALA A 31 -4.32 -8.69 2.09
C ALA A 31 -3.64 -9.12 0.77
N GLY A 32 -2.31 -9.27 0.77
CA GLY A 32 -1.52 -9.71 -0.39
C GLY A 32 -0.96 -8.59 -1.26
N HIS A 33 -1.16 -7.32 -0.90
CA HIS A 33 -0.55 -6.21 -1.60
C HIS A 33 0.89 -6.01 -1.15
N THR A 34 1.83 -6.05 -2.11
CA THR A 34 3.27 -5.96 -1.83
C THR A 34 3.96 -4.83 -2.60
N THR A 35 3.25 -4.19 -3.53
CA THR A 35 3.78 -3.13 -4.40
C THR A 35 2.93 -1.86 -4.36
N LEU A 36 3.52 -0.74 -4.77
CA LEU A 36 2.80 0.54 -4.83
C LEU A 36 1.83 0.58 -6.01
N GLU A 37 2.13 -0.14 -7.09
CA GLU A 37 1.30 -0.29 -8.28
C GLU A 37 -0.02 -0.98 -7.94
N GLU A 38 0.02 -2.04 -7.15
CA GLU A 38 -1.18 -2.71 -6.65
C GLU A 38 -2.07 -1.73 -5.88
N LEU A 39 -1.49 -0.96 -4.94
CA LEU A 39 -2.27 0.01 -4.18
C LEU A 39 -2.78 1.19 -5.02
N ALA A 40 -2.00 1.62 -6.02
CA ALA A 40 -2.35 2.72 -6.91
C ALA A 40 -3.48 2.34 -7.90
N TYR A 41 -3.52 1.08 -8.34
CA TYR A 41 -4.33 0.65 -9.48
C TYR A 41 -5.36 -0.44 -9.19
N ALA A 42 -5.32 -1.11 -8.02
CA ALA A 42 -6.36 -2.08 -7.62
C ALA A 42 -7.76 -1.44 -7.61
N PRO A 43 -8.85 -2.21 -7.78
CA PRO A 43 -10.21 -1.71 -7.59
C PRO A 43 -10.41 -1.11 -6.19
N LEU A 44 -11.14 0.00 -6.09
CA LEU A 44 -11.40 0.62 -4.78
C LEU A 44 -12.21 -0.30 -3.86
N ASP A 45 -13.15 -1.07 -4.41
CA ASP A 45 -13.93 -2.03 -3.65
C ASP A 45 -13.05 -3.08 -2.97
N GLU A 46 -12.00 -3.58 -3.64
CA GLU A 46 -11.04 -4.52 -3.03
C GLU A 46 -10.26 -3.87 -1.88
N LEU A 47 -9.79 -2.63 -2.07
CA LEU A 47 -9.07 -1.92 -1.02
C LEU A 47 -9.98 -1.61 0.17
N PHE A 48 -11.26 -1.30 -0.06
CA PHE A 48 -12.23 -1.01 1.01
C PHE A 48 -12.60 -2.22 1.88
N GLU A 49 -12.30 -3.45 1.43
CA GLU A 49 -12.46 -4.66 2.24
C GLU A 49 -11.28 -4.87 3.23
N ILE A 50 -10.22 -4.06 3.13
CA ILE A 50 -9.06 -4.15 4.03
C ILE A 50 -9.48 -3.76 5.45
N ARG A 51 -9.35 -4.71 6.37
CA ARG A 51 -9.73 -4.52 7.77
C ARG A 51 -8.80 -3.53 8.48
N GLY A 52 -9.39 -2.67 9.30
CA GLY A 52 -8.65 -1.69 10.09
C GLY A 52 -8.22 -0.44 9.33
N MET A 53 -8.74 -0.24 8.11
CA MET A 53 -8.49 0.94 7.28
C MET A 53 -9.79 1.72 7.04
N GLU A 54 -9.74 3.03 7.23
CA GLU A 54 -10.84 3.92 6.87
C GLU A 54 -10.84 4.24 5.37
N ARG A 55 -12.01 4.51 4.79
CA ARG A 55 -12.15 4.79 3.35
C ARG A 55 -11.32 6.00 2.92
N ASP A 56 -11.34 7.08 3.69
CA ASP A 56 -10.54 8.28 3.40
C ASP A 56 -9.03 8.00 3.48
N ARG A 57 -8.61 7.12 4.42
CA ARG A 57 -7.21 6.66 4.51
C ARG A 57 -6.81 5.87 3.27
N ILE A 58 -7.65 4.97 2.78
CA ILE A 58 -7.40 4.20 1.55
C ILE A 58 -7.25 5.13 0.34
N LEU A 59 -8.12 6.12 0.20
CA LEU A 59 -8.04 7.10 -0.88
C LEU A 59 -6.74 7.90 -0.83
N ALA A 60 -6.35 8.37 0.36
CA ALA A 60 -5.09 9.10 0.56
C ALA A 60 -3.86 8.23 0.25
N VAL A 61 -3.85 6.97 0.71
CA VAL A 61 -2.78 6.01 0.41
C VAL A 61 -2.65 5.80 -1.10
N ARG A 62 -3.77 5.60 -1.80
CA ARG A 62 -3.78 5.43 -3.25
C ARG A 62 -3.23 6.64 -3.98
N GLU A 63 -3.64 7.84 -3.56
CA GLU A 63 -3.15 9.08 -4.15
C GLU A 63 -1.63 9.23 -3.94
N ARG A 64 -1.13 8.98 -2.73
CA ARG A 64 0.31 9.00 -2.42
C ARG A 64 1.09 7.99 -3.27
N ALA A 65 0.57 6.77 -3.45
CA ALA A 65 1.17 5.76 -4.31
C ALA A 65 1.27 6.25 -5.77
N LYS A 66 0.16 6.78 -6.33
CA LYS A 66 0.14 7.34 -7.69
C LYS A 66 1.12 8.51 -7.85
N ASN A 67 1.18 9.40 -6.87
CA ASN A 67 2.06 10.57 -6.91
C ASN A 67 3.54 10.14 -6.90
N TYR A 68 3.89 9.16 -6.08
CA TYR A 68 5.24 8.60 -6.05
C TYR A 68 5.62 7.94 -7.38
N LEU A 69 4.75 7.07 -7.92
CA LEU A 69 4.98 6.39 -9.20
C LEU A 69 5.10 7.39 -10.36
N THR A 70 4.28 8.44 -10.36
CA THR A 70 4.35 9.51 -11.36
C THR A 70 5.65 10.29 -11.27
N SER A 71 6.15 10.53 -10.06
CA SER A 71 7.43 11.22 -9.85
C SER A 71 8.58 10.37 -10.35
N ARG A 72 8.61 9.08 -9.99
CA ARG A 72 9.63 8.10 -10.44
C ARG A 72 9.67 7.90 -11.95
N ALA A 73 8.53 8.00 -12.63
CA ALA A 73 8.46 7.86 -14.09
C ALA A 73 8.98 9.08 -14.86
N ARG A 74 9.22 10.21 -14.18
CA ARG A 74 9.72 11.46 -14.77
C ARG A 74 11.22 11.67 -14.55
N GLU A 75 11.85 10.84 -13.72
CA GLU A 75 13.29 10.79 -13.47
C GLU A 75 13.97 9.86 -14.49
#